data_AF-A0A9W8DCK4-F1
#
_entry.id   AF-A0A9W8DCK4-F1
#
_cell.length_a   1.000
_cell.length_b   1.000
_cell.length_c   1.000
_cell.angle_alpha   90.00
_cell.angle_beta   90.00
_cell.angle_gamma   90.00
#
_symmetry.space_group_name_H-M   'P 1'
#
loop_
_entity.id
_entity.type
_entity.pdbx_description
1 polymer ?
#
loop_
_entity_poly.entity_id
_entity_poly.type
_entity_poly.pdbx_seq_one_letter_code
_entity_poly.pdbx_strand_id
1 'polypeptide(L)' 'MPKYYCDYCDIFLTHDSASVRKAHNSGWKHVNQVAAYYRELEPEKTQEIINLLAEAYNGMPMPVMTE' A
#
# COMPACT_ATOMS: atom_id res chain seq x y z
N MET A 1 -13.57 -25.33 -0.26
CA MET A 1 -12.39 -24.47 -0.52
C MET A 1 -12.60 -23.16 0.20
N PRO A 2 -11.64 -22.71 1.02
CA PRO A 2 -11.72 -21.40 1.66
C PRO A 2 -11.75 -20.32 0.57
N LYS A 3 -12.68 -19.35 0.69
CA LYS A 3 -12.78 -18.23 -0.25
C LYS A 3 -11.74 -17.18 0.12
N TYR A 4 -11.06 -16.62 -0.86
CA TYR A 4 -10.14 -15.51 -0.62
C TYR A 4 -10.93 -14.26 -0.23
N TYR A 5 -10.54 -13.65 0.89
CA TYR A 5 -11.07 -12.39 1.38
C TYR A 5 -10.04 -11.30 1.14
N CYS A 6 -10.50 -10.13 0.67
CA CYS A 6 -9.66 -8.95 0.54
C CYS A 6 -10.02 -7.94 1.63
N ASP A 7 -9.10 -7.72 2.57
CA ASP A 7 -9.28 -6.79 3.69
C ASP A 7 -9.50 -5.34 3.23
N TYR A 8 -8.82 -4.91 2.16
CA TYR A 8 -8.96 -3.54 1.65
C TYR A 8 -10.31 -3.26 0.98
N CYS A 9 -10.92 -4.29 0.40
CA CYS A 9 -12.17 -4.17 -0.34
C CYS A 9 -13.40 -4.64 0.45
N ASP A 10 -13.19 -5.28 1.60
CA ASP A 10 -14.20 -5.95 2.42
C ASP A 10 -15.14 -6.86 1.60
N ILE A 11 -14.54 -7.72 0.77
CA ILE A 11 -15.28 -8.69 -0.05
C ILE A 11 -14.62 -10.06 -0.04
N PHE A 12 -15.46 -11.09 -0.18
CA PHE A 12 -15.03 -12.42 -0.59
C PHE A 12 -15.02 -12.52 -2.11
N LEU A 13 -13.93 -13.02 -2.68
CA LEU A 13 -13.87 -13.36 -4.09
C LEU A 13 -14.75 -14.59 -4.36
N THR A 14 -15.51 -14.55 -5.46
CA THR A 14 -16.41 -15.63 -5.88
C THR A 14 -15.65 -16.91 -6.22
N HIS A 15 -14.45 -16.76 -6.78
CA HIS A 15 -13.54 -17.84 -7.12
C HIS A 15 -12.14 -17.55 -6.60
N ASP A 16 -11.58 -18.49 -5.83
CA ASP A 16 -10.22 -18.39 -5.31
C ASP A 16 -9.21 -19.02 -6.28
N SER A 17 -9.04 -18.42 -7.46
CA SER A 17 -7.99 -18.81 -8.41
C SER A 17 -6.90 -17.76 -8.48
N ALA A 18 -5.67 -18.16 -8.83
CA ALA A 18 -4.54 -17.24 -8.97
C ALA A 18 -4.82 -16.12 -10.00
N SER A 19 -5.51 -16.46 -11.10
CA SER A 19 -5.92 -15.50 -12.12
C SER A 19 -6.93 -14.48 -11.60
N VAL A 20 -7.94 -14.94 -10.84
CA VAL A 20 -8.96 -14.05 -10.26
C VAL A 20 -8.36 -13.13 -9.19
N ARG A 21 -7.48 -13.65 -8.33
CA ARG A 21 -6.74 -12.81 -7.35
C ARG A 21 -5.88 -11.77 -8.04
N LYS A 22 -5.16 -12.15 -9.10
CA LYS A 22 -4.33 -11.21 -9.88
C LYS A 22 -5.18 -10.10 -10.49
N ALA A 23 -6.29 -10.45 -11.15
CA ALA A 23 -7.20 -9.49 -11.75
C ALA A 23 -7.83 -8.55 -10.71
N HIS A 24 -8.21 -9.07 -9.55
CA HIS A 24 -8.71 -8.29 -8.42
C HIS A 24 -7.67 -7.28 -7.92
N ASN A 25 -6.43 -7.73 -7.66
CA ASN A 25 -5.36 -6.89 -7.11
C ASN A 25 -4.94 -5.77 -8.08
N SER A 26 -4.98 -6.03 -9.39
CA SER A 26 -4.75 -5.00 -10.43
C SER A 26 -5.98 -4.14 -10.73
N GLY A 27 -7.13 -4.44 -10.13
CA GLY A 27 -8.39 -3.75 -10.41
C GLY A 27 -8.42 -2.35 -9.82
N TRP A 28 -9.00 -1.41 -10.56
CA TRP A 28 -9.09 0.01 -10.17
C TRP A 28 -9.69 0.21 -8.78
N LYS A 29 -10.76 -0.54 -8.43
CA LYS A 29 -11.38 -0.47 -7.11
C LYS A 29 -10.41 -0.87 -6.00
N HIS A 30 -9.69 -1.99 -6.17
CA HIS A 30 -8.73 -2.48 -5.17
C HIS A 30 -7.60 -1.46 -4.97
N VAL A 31 -6.99 -0.99 -6.06
CA VAL A 31 -5.89 -0.02 -6.00
C VAL A 31 -6.30 1.27 -5.29
N ASN A 32 -7.50 1.78 -5.58
CA ASN A 32 -8.00 2.98 -4.90
C ASN A 32 -8.29 2.76 -3.42
N GLN A 33 -8.86 1.60 -3.05
CA GLN A 33 -9.11 1.26 -1.65
C GLN A 33 -7.81 1.12 -0.86
N VAL A 34 -6.80 0.47 -1.45
CA VAL A 34 -5.46 0.37 -0.87
C VAL A 34 -4.86 1.76 -0.67
N ALA A 35 -4.93 2.61 -1.69
CA ALA A 35 -4.40 3.96 -1.59
C ALA A 35 -5.16 4.81 -0.55
N ALA A 36 -6.49 4.68 -0.46
CA ALA A 36 -7.30 5.35 0.56
C ALA A 36 -6.92 4.88 1.97
N TYR A 37 -6.82 3.56 2.17
CA TYR A 37 -6.40 2.97 3.44
C TYR A 37 -5.09 3.58 3.95
N TYR A 38 -4.06 3.66 3.09
CA TYR A 38 -2.78 4.25 3.48
C TYR A 38 -2.80 5.78 3.62
N ARG A 39 -3.71 6.48 2.94
CA ARG A 39 -3.90 7.95 3.11
C ARG A 39 -4.65 8.30 4.39
N GLU A 40 -5.54 7.44 4.85
CA GLU A 40 -6.33 7.62 6.07
C GLU A 40 -5.57 7.20 7.34
N LEU A 41 -4.43 6.52 7.20
CA LEU A 41 -3.51 6.33 8.32
C LEU A 41 -3.10 7.69 8.88
N GLU A 42 -3.04 7.81 10.22
CA GLU A 42 -2.82 9.08 10.92
C GLU A 42 -1.70 9.89 10.25
N PRO A 43 -2.06 11.05 9.66
CA PRO A 43 -1.10 11.88 8.93
C PRO A 43 -0.01 12.38 9.87
N GLU A 44 -0.28 12.53 11.18
CA GLU A 44 0.74 12.86 12.17
C GLU A 44 1.86 11.81 12.20
N LYS A 45 1.50 10.52 12.26
CA LYS A 45 2.49 9.44 12.33
C LYS A 45 3.28 9.29 11.03
N THR A 46 2.64 9.54 9.90
CA THR A 46 3.32 9.62 8.60
C THR A 46 4.32 10.78 8.57
N GLN A 47 3.91 11.95 9.05
CA GLN A 47 4.76 13.13 9.11
C GLN A 47 5.92 12.96 10.11
N GLU A 48 5.69 12.30 11.25
CA GLU A 48 6.74 11.93 12.21
C GLU A 48 7.81 11.05 11.57
N ILE A 49 7.42 10.02 10.81
CA ILE A 49 8.37 9.15 10.09
C ILE A 49 9.14 9.93 9.03
N ILE A 50 8.47 10.80 8.27
CA ILE A 50 9.11 11.68 7.28
C ILE A 50 10.14 12.59 7.96
N ASN A 51 9.77 13.22 9.07
CA ASN A 51 10.66 14.10 9.82
C ASN A 51 11.87 13.34 10.37
N LEU A 52 11.66 12.14 10.92
CA LEU A 52 12.72 11.28 11.45
C LEU A 52 13.70 10.83 10.36
N LEU A 53 13.19 10.46 9.17
CA LEU A 53 14.03 10.18 8.01
C LEU A 53 14.77 11.43 7.55
N ALA A 54 14.07 12.56 7.40
CA ALA A 54 14.68 13.82 6.97
C ALA A 54 15.80 14.27 7.91
N GLU A 55 15.62 14.15 9.23
CA GLU A 55 16.65 14.41 10.24
C GLU A 55 17.82 13.43 10.13
N ALA A 56 17.54 12.13 9.98
CA ALA A 56 18.58 11.11 9.83
C ALA A 56 19.45 11.33 8.58
N TYR A 57 18.88 11.88 7.51
CA TYR A 57 19.59 12.21 6.26
C TYR A 57 20.04 13.68 6.18
N ASN A 58 19.77 14.49 7.20
CA ASN A 58 20.20 15.90 7.20
C ASN A 58 21.73 15.97 7.36
N GLY A 59 22.43 16.31 6.27
CA GLY A 59 23.89 16.32 6.21
C GLY A 59 24.54 15.07 5.63
N MET A 60 23.76 14.04 5.26
CA MET A 60 24.26 12.93 4.46
C MET A 60 24.13 13.25 2.97
N PRO A 61 25.15 12.99 2.12
CA PRO A 61 24.98 13.11 0.69
C PRO A 61 23.87 12.16 0.24
N MET A 62 22.84 12.70 -0.40
CA MET A 62 21.74 11.90 -0.95
C MET A 62 22.32 10.77 -1.82
N PRO A 63 21.86 9.51 -1.67
CA PRO A 63 22.29 8.45 -2.56
C PRO A 63 21.85 8.83 -3.96
N VAL A 64 22.81 9.11 -4.83
CA VAL A 64 22.54 9.28 -6.26
C VAL A 64 22.01 7.92 -6.72
N MET A 65 20.73 7.88 -7.10
CA MET A 65 20.19 6.74 -7.84
C MET A 65 20.93 6.69 -9.18
N THR A 66 22.00 5.89 -9.25
CA THR A 66 22.67 5.59 -10.51
C THR A 66 21.71 4.77 -11.36
N GLU A 67 21.50 5.24 -12.59
CA GLU A 67 20.65 4.63 -13.64
C GLU A 67 21.02 3.17 -13.96
#